data_AF-A0A814ZZE0-F1
#
_entry.id   AF-A0A814ZZE0-F1
#
_cell.length_a   1.000
_cell.length_b   1.000
_cell.length_c   1.000
_cell.angle_alpha   90.00
_cell.angle_beta   90.00
_cell.angle_gamma   90.00
#
_symmetry.space_group_name_H-M   'P 1'
#
loop_
_entity.id
_entity.type
_entity.pdbx_description
1 polymer ?
#
loop_
_entity_poly.entity_id
_entity_poly.type
_entity_poly.pdbx_seq_one_letter_code
_entity_poly.pdbx_strand_id
1 'polypeptide(L)'
;MTNITLLVGSETNHYQTQCFSNHLTTFAGGFLVLPSPINWNYVFQNADFSKNKTIYLTIICICILYILIVIYARYKDKKDLEKLGVTPLSDNYSTDQYFYQILVFTGHQANAGTNSKIHFVLAGEEDEIAVPTFSDSHRKILQHGGIGAFIMAVANGQRDISSWCLKYIIARYLQTMQKSYFICQQWFDVEKDDGRIERILPIASKIQKHEFPYVLSKQAYHSISEGHPRFSIFSHPPSNKFTRVQRCTCCFVLRFTAILSNVLYYDQTNGSLSFGLSYISSQQISIGTIVEILSFVPSSLFVRFFRRILPR
;
A
#
# COMPACT_ATOMS: atom_id res chain seq x y z
N MET A 1 -3.46 58.76 -26.15
CA MET A 1 -4.10 57.43 -26.18
C MET A 1 -3.28 56.50 -25.30
N THR A 2 -3.88 55.90 -24.28
CA THR A 2 -3.17 55.28 -23.16
C THR A 2 -2.84 53.81 -23.40
N ASN A 3 -1.61 53.52 -23.81
CA ASN A 3 -1.02 52.18 -23.64
C ASN A 3 -0.62 52.01 -22.17
N ILE A 4 -1.55 51.51 -21.35
CA ILE A 4 -1.25 51.01 -20.00
C ILE A 4 -1.62 49.53 -20.00
N THR A 5 -0.66 48.66 -19.74
CA THR A 5 -0.87 47.20 -19.75
C THR A 5 -0.61 46.55 -18.39
N LEU A 6 -0.02 47.26 -17.43
CA LEU A 6 -0.03 47.07 -15.96
C LEU A 6 1.05 48.01 -15.39
N LEU A 7 0.80 48.69 -14.27
CA LEU A 7 1.78 49.56 -13.62
C LEU A 7 1.82 49.33 -12.11
N VAL A 8 3.01 49.18 -11.55
CA VAL A 8 3.24 49.17 -10.09
C VAL A 8 3.19 50.62 -9.59
N GLY A 9 2.41 50.85 -8.54
CA GLY A 9 2.25 52.17 -7.93
C GLY A 9 3.35 52.52 -6.92
N SER A 10 3.53 53.81 -6.67
CA SER A 10 4.57 54.36 -5.79
C SER A 10 4.47 53.90 -4.33
N GLU A 11 3.27 53.58 -3.86
CA GLU A 11 3.01 53.14 -2.48
C GLU A 11 3.34 51.65 -2.23
N THR A 12 4.14 51.04 -3.11
CA THR A 12 4.54 49.63 -3.01
C THR A 12 5.65 49.44 -1.99
N ASN A 13 5.29 48.86 -0.85
CA ASN A 13 6.15 48.57 0.29
C ASN A 13 6.19 47.06 0.59
N HIS A 14 7.08 46.62 1.48
CA HIS A 14 7.18 45.21 1.91
C HIS A 14 5.86 44.60 2.45
N TYR A 15 4.92 45.43 2.91
CA TYR A 15 3.63 45.01 3.47
C TYR A 15 2.43 45.25 2.54
N GLN A 16 2.60 45.97 1.43
CA GLN A 16 1.49 46.40 0.57
C GLN A 16 1.98 46.61 -0.86
N THR A 17 1.34 45.96 -1.84
CA THR A 17 1.62 46.18 -3.26
C THR A 17 0.53 47.04 -3.88
N GLN A 18 0.90 48.18 -4.48
CA GLN A 18 -0.03 49.04 -5.22
C GLN A 18 0.05 48.70 -6.71
N CYS A 19 -1.09 48.47 -7.36
CA CYS A 19 -1.14 48.08 -8.77
C CYS A 19 -2.26 48.83 -9.50
N PHE A 20 -1.92 49.44 -10.64
CA PHE A 20 -2.85 50.09 -11.55
C PHE A 20 -3.04 49.22 -12.80
N SER A 21 -4.29 48.88 -13.11
CA SER A 21 -4.67 48.13 -14.31
C SER A 21 -5.96 48.69 -14.92
N ASN A 22 -6.18 48.38 -16.19
CA ASN A 22 -7.31 48.81 -17.00
C ASN A 22 -8.10 47.62 -17.59
N HIS A 23 -7.79 46.40 -17.15
CA HIS A 23 -8.39 45.16 -17.65
C HIS A 23 -8.61 44.18 -16.50
N LEU A 24 -9.68 43.39 -16.61
CA LEU A 24 -10.18 42.52 -15.55
C LEU A 24 -9.56 41.10 -15.61
N THR A 25 -8.23 41.00 -15.57
CA THR A 25 -7.54 39.71 -15.37
C THR A 25 -7.15 39.52 -13.92
N THR A 26 -7.12 38.27 -13.45
CA THR A 26 -6.65 37.93 -12.11
C THR A 26 -5.17 38.28 -11.95
N PHE A 27 -4.85 39.22 -11.07
CA PHE A 27 -3.49 39.55 -10.64
C PHE A 27 -3.32 39.22 -9.16
N ALA A 28 -2.11 38.82 -8.75
CA ALA A 28 -1.77 38.48 -7.38
C ALA A 28 -0.42 39.07 -7.01
N GLY A 29 -0.35 39.81 -5.89
CA GLY A 29 0.91 40.21 -5.27
C GLY A 29 1.33 39.17 -4.23
N GLY A 30 2.32 38.34 -4.54
CA GLY A 30 2.83 37.34 -3.60
C GLY A 30 3.65 36.23 -4.27
N PHE A 31 4.05 35.23 -3.47
CA PHE A 31 4.84 34.07 -3.92
C PHE A 31 4.13 33.13 -4.92
N LEU A 32 2.84 33.33 -5.17
CA LEU A 32 2.08 32.59 -6.19
C LEU A 32 2.30 33.23 -7.57
N VAL A 33 3.34 32.77 -8.26
CA VAL A 33 3.48 33.04 -9.69
C VAL A 33 2.39 32.25 -10.42
N LEU A 34 1.63 32.91 -11.29
CA LEU A 34 0.64 32.26 -12.17
C LEU A 34 1.34 31.89 -13.49
N PRO A 35 1.17 30.68 -14.04
CA PRO A 35 1.83 30.29 -15.28
C PRO A 35 1.30 31.14 -16.44
N SER A 36 2.15 31.37 -17.45
CA SER A 36 1.74 32.10 -18.65
C SER A 36 0.64 31.33 -19.42
N PRO A 37 -0.30 32.03 -20.08
CA PRO A 37 -1.37 31.38 -20.82
C PRO A 37 -0.80 30.54 -21.97
N ILE A 38 -1.25 29.28 -22.08
CA ILE A 38 -0.73 28.31 -23.05
C ILE A 38 -1.06 28.74 -24.47
N ASN A 39 -0.03 29.05 -25.28
CA ASN A 39 -0.19 29.27 -26.71
C ASN A 39 -0.19 27.92 -27.45
N TRP A 40 -1.38 27.32 -27.58
CA TRP A 40 -1.55 26.02 -28.26
C TRP A 40 -1.05 26.01 -29.70
N ASN A 41 -1.15 27.12 -30.43
CA ASN A 41 -0.65 27.21 -31.82
C ASN A 41 0.87 27.04 -31.87
N TYR A 42 1.60 27.68 -30.95
CA TYR A 42 3.05 27.51 -30.83
C TYR A 42 3.44 26.08 -30.44
N VAL A 43 2.69 25.45 -29.53
CA VAL A 43 2.92 24.06 -29.10
C VAL A 43 2.78 23.10 -30.28
N PHE A 44 1.70 23.19 -31.06
CA PHE A 44 1.49 22.30 -32.20
C PHE A 44 2.47 22.56 -33.36
N GLN A 45 2.86 23.80 -33.61
CA GLN A 45 3.90 24.15 -34.61
C GLN A 45 5.31 23.64 -34.24
N ASN A 46 5.56 23.35 -32.96
CA ASN A 46 6.85 22.85 -32.46
C ASN A 46 6.77 21.42 -31.89
N ALA A 47 5.70 20.69 -32.19
CA ALA A 47 5.51 19.28 -31.84
C ALA A 47 6.39 18.30 -32.66
N ASP A 48 7.34 18.80 -33.44
CA ASP A 48 8.30 17.98 -34.17
C ASP A 48 9.23 17.22 -33.23
N PHE A 49 9.25 15.89 -33.35
CA PHE A 49 10.16 15.02 -32.60
C PHE A 49 11.63 15.42 -32.77
N SER A 50 12.02 15.89 -33.97
CA SER A 50 13.39 16.30 -34.26
C SER A 50 13.83 17.56 -33.50
N LYS A 51 12.91 18.50 -33.25
CA LYS A 51 13.20 19.74 -32.51
C LYS A 51 13.28 19.49 -31.00
N ASN A 52 12.39 18.65 -30.47
CA ASN A 52 12.17 18.49 -29.02
C ASN A 52 12.51 17.09 -28.47
N LYS A 53 13.55 16.45 -29.03
CA LYS A 53 13.97 15.06 -28.75
C LYS A 53 14.00 14.69 -27.26
N THR A 54 14.54 15.57 -26.40
CA THR A 54 14.67 15.32 -24.96
C THR A 54 13.31 15.14 -24.27
N ILE A 55 12.30 15.92 -24.64
CA ILE A 55 10.94 15.83 -24.06
C ILE A 55 10.33 14.48 -24.44
N TYR A 56 10.37 14.11 -25.72
CA TYR A 56 9.84 12.82 -26.16
C TYR A 56 10.61 11.64 -25.55
N LEU A 57 11.94 11.70 -25.47
CA LEU A 57 12.77 10.65 -24.87
C LEU A 57 12.43 10.43 -23.38
N THR A 58 12.28 11.51 -22.60
CA THR A 58 11.90 11.40 -21.18
C THR A 58 10.50 10.80 -21.01
N ILE A 59 9.52 11.22 -21.81
CA ILE A 59 8.16 10.64 -21.82
C ILE A 59 8.21 9.15 -22.16
N ILE A 60 8.93 8.76 -23.23
CA ILE A 60 9.09 7.36 -23.65
C ILE A 60 9.72 6.52 -22.53
N CYS A 61 10.80 6.99 -21.91
CA CYS A 61 11.45 6.29 -20.81
C CYS A 61 10.52 6.08 -19.60
N ILE A 62 9.71 7.08 -19.24
CA ILE A 62 8.74 6.97 -18.13
C ILE A 62 7.60 5.99 -18.50
N CYS A 63 7.13 5.99 -19.75
CA CYS A 63 6.16 5.02 -20.24
C CYS A 63 6.69 3.58 -20.22
N ILE A 64 7.94 3.36 -20.65
CA ILE A 64 8.59 2.03 -20.59
C ILE A 64 8.72 1.57 -19.14
N LEU A 65 9.22 2.44 -18.24
CA LEU A 65 9.35 2.14 -16.82
C LEU A 65 7.99 1.78 -16.19
N TYR A 66 6.93 2.49 -16.54
CA TYR A 66 5.58 2.19 -16.10
C TYR A 66 5.09 0.82 -16.57
N ILE A 67 5.30 0.46 -17.84
CA ILE A 67 4.94 -0.85 -18.38
C ILE A 67 5.66 -1.97 -17.62
N LEU A 68 6.97 -1.83 -17.40
CA LEU A 68 7.78 -2.81 -16.64
C LEU A 68 7.25 -2.98 -15.20
N ILE A 69 6.96 -1.87 -14.51
CA ILE A 69 6.42 -1.88 -13.15
C ILE A 69 5.01 -2.50 -13.12
N VAL A 70 4.15 -2.23 -14.12
CA VAL A 70 2.81 -2.82 -14.21
C VAL A 70 2.86 -4.33 -14.47
N ILE A 71 3.78 -4.81 -15.30
CA ILE A 71 4.00 -6.25 -15.53
C ILE A 71 4.41 -6.93 -14.22
N TYR A 72 5.39 -6.36 -13.51
CA TYR A 72 5.81 -6.85 -12.18
C TYR A 72 4.66 -6.82 -11.17
N ALA A 73 3.89 -5.72 -11.11
CA ALA A 73 2.74 -5.56 -10.23
C ALA A 73 1.66 -6.61 -10.49
N ARG A 74 1.29 -6.85 -11.77
CA ARG A 74 0.34 -7.92 -12.15
C ARG A 74 0.82 -9.30 -11.74
N TYR A 75 2.09 -9.61 -11.95
CA TYR A 75 2.67 -10.88 -11.55
C TYR A 75 2.62 -11.09 -10.03
N LYS A 76 2.89 -10.04 -9.24
CA LYS A 76 2.80 -10.08 -7.78
C LYS A 76 1.35 -10.14 -7.29
N ASP A 77 0.44 -9.35 -7.86
CA ASP A 77 -1.00 -9.40 -7.55
C ASP A 77 -1.58 -10.80 -7.81
N LYS A 78 -1.21 -11.46 -8.93
CA LYS A 78 -1.60 -12.86 -9.20
C LYS A 78 -1.02 -13.84 -8.16
N LYS A 79 0.27 -13.73 -7.83
CA LYS A 79 0.91 -14.59 -6.81
C LYS A 79 0.39 -14.36 -5.39
N ASP A 80 -0.12 -13.17 -5.11
CA ASP A 80 -0.75 -12.87 -3.83
C ASP A 80 -2.21 -13.39 -3.81
N LEU A 81 -2.93 -13.37 -4.94
CA LEU A 81 -4.21 -14.09 -5.11
C LEU A 81 -4.07 -15.61 -4.92
N GLU A 82 -3.01 -16.23 -5.44
CA GLU A 82 -2.73 -17.67 -5.25
C GLU A 82 -2.50 -18.06 -3.76
N LYS A 83 -2.13 -17.10 -2.90
CA LYS A 83 -2.01 -17.29 -1.45
C LYS A 83 -3.30 -16.97 -0.68
N LEU A 84 -4.20 -16.19 -1.29
CA LEU A 84 -5.50 -15.88 -0.71
C LEU A 84 -6.48 -17.03 -0.89
N GLY A 85 -7.48 -17.07 -0.01
CA GLY A 85 -8.44 -18.17 0.09
C GLY A 85 -8.33 -18.88 1.43
N VAL A 86 -9.41 -19.57 1.80
CA VAL A 86 -9.55 -20.25 3.09
C VAL A 86 -9.76 -21.73 2.80
N THR A 87 -8.88 -22.59 3.32
CA THR A 87 -9.00 -24.04 3.08
C THR A 87 -10.03 -24.61 4.04
N PRO A 88 -11.12 -25.25 3.58
CA PRO A 88 -11.91 -26.09 4.47
C PRO A 88 -11.05 -27.27 4.93
N LEU A 89 -11.14 -27.64 6.21
CA LEU A 89 -10.59 -28.90 6.68
C LEU A 89 -11.35 -30.08 6.05
N SER A 90 -10.65 -31.21 5.92
CA SER A 90 -11.17 -32.43 5.30
C SER A 90 -12.42 -32.99 5.97
N ASP A 91 -12.57 -32.73 7.27
CA ASP A 91 -13.55 -33.39 8.14
C ASP A 91 -14.78 -32.51 8.41
N ASN A 92 -14.93 -31.42 7.65
CA ASN A 92 -16.09 -30.53 7.72
C ASN A 92 -17.29 -31.15 7.00
N TYR A 93 -18.39 -31.40 7.71
CA TYR A 93 -19.64 -31.90 7.14
C TYR A 93 -20.66 -30.77 6.94
N SER A 94 -21.56 -30.92 5.97
CA SER A 94 -22.63 -29.93 5.71
C SER A 94 -23.69 -29.85 6.81
N THR A 95 -23.67 -30.78 7.76
CA THR A 95 -24.53 -30.86 8.95
C THR A 95 -23.98 -30.11 10.16
N ASP A 96 -22.72 -29.67 10.11
CA ASP A 96 -22.02 -29.08 11.25
C ASP A 96 -22.52 -27.66 11.52
N GLN A 97 -22.77 -27.33 12.78
CA GLN A 97 -23.49 -26.11 13.15
C GLN A 97 -22.54 -24.94 13.49
N TYR A 98 -21.33 -25.23 13.96
CA TYR A 98 -20.39 -24.22 14.45
C TYR A 98 -19.15 -24.12 13.57
N PHE A 99 -18.91 -22.93 13.02
CA PHE A 99 -17.76 -22.68 12.15
C PHE A 99 -16.73 -21.77 12.82
N TYR A 100 -15.47 -22.22 12.80
CA TYR A 100 -14.31 -21.50 13.31
C TYR A 100 -13.34 -21.21 12.16
N GLN A 101 -12.94 -19.96 12.01
CA GLN A 101 -11.83 -19.58 11.15
C GLN A 101 -10.54 -19.62 11.99
N ILE A 102 -9.67 -20.56 11.66
CA ILE A 102 -8.34 -20.68 12.26
C ILE A 102 -7.35 -19.97 11.35
N LEU A 103 -6.65 -18.97 11.87
CA LEU A 103 -5.56 -18.29 11.18
C LEU A 103 -4.24 -18.70 11.82
N VAL A 104 -3.45 -19.49 11.10
CA VAL A 104 -2.09 -19.90 11.48
C VAL A 104 -1.11 -18.95 10.80
N PHE A 105 -0.18 -18.40 11.59
CA PHE A 105 0.82 -17.47 11.12
C PHE A 105 2.21 -18.07 11.35
N THR A 106 3.08 -17.98 10.36
CA THR A 106 4.46 -18.47 10.49
C THR A 106 5.42 -17.34 10.89
N GLY A 107 6.60 -17.72 11.39
CA GLY A 107 7.63 -16.75 11.73
C GLY A 107 8.22 -16.07 10.49
N HIS A 108 8.75 -14.85 10.67
CA HIS A 108 9.53 -14.15 9.65
C HIS A 108 11.05 -14.35 9.80
N GLN A 109 11.48 -15.27 10.67
CA GLN A 109 12.87 -15.70 10.77
C GLN A 109 13.24 -16.61 9.58
N ALA A 110 14.48 -16.57 9.11
CA ALA A 110 14.94 -17.40 8.01
C ALA A 110 14.63 -18.90 8.28
N ASN A 111 14.15 -19.61 7.25
CA ASN A 111 13.72 -21.01 7.34
C ASN A 111 12.56 -21.31 8.31
N ALA A 112 11.80 -20.31 8.78
CA ALA A 112 10.62 -20.51 9.65
C ALA A 112 9.33 -20.99 8.94
N GLY A 113 9.45 -21.48 7.70
CA GLY A 113 8.37 -22.18 7.00
C GLY A 113 8.51 -23.68 7.18
N THR A 114 7.41 -24.43 7.08
CA THR A 114 7.43 -25.89 7.22
C THR A 114 6.55 -26.58 6.18
N ASN A 115 6.98 -27.77 5.77
CA ASN A 115 6.20 -28.71 4.96
C ASN A 115 5.61 -29.85 5.82
N SER A 116 5.87 -29.86 7.13
CA SER A 116 5.35 -30.87 8.05
C SER A 116 3.84 -30.76 8.19
N LYS A 117 3.18 -31.90 8.38
CA LYS A 117 1.80 -31.97 8.84
C LYS A 117 1.73 -31.40 10.26
N ILE A 118 0.81 -30.47 10.51
CA ILE A 118 0.60 -29.88 11.83
C ILE A 118 -0.83 -30.18 12.30
N HIS A 119 -0.94 -30.64 13.55
CA HIS A 119 -2.18 -30.94 14.25
C HIS A 119 -2.29 -30.11 15.53
N PHE A 120 -3.51 -29.97 16.04
CA PHE A 120 -3.85 -29.03 17.10
C PHE A 120 -4.96 -29.60 17.95
N VAL A 121 -5.00 -29.23 19.22
CA VAL A 121 -6.15 -29.46 20.09
C VAL A 121 -6.62 -28.10 20.61
N LEU A 122 -7.91 -27.83 20.47
CA LEU A 122 -8.58 -26.67 21.03
C LEU A 122 -9.30 -27.10 22.30
N ALA A 123 -8.68 -26.84 23.45
CA ALA A 123 -9.32 -27.01 24.75
C ALA A 123 -10.29 -25.83 25.03
N GLY A 124 -11.55 -26.17 25.30
CA GLY A 124 -12.58 -25.27 25.82
C GLY A 124 -12.68 -25.35 27.34
N GLU A 125 -13.77 -24.81 27.89
CA GLU A 125 -14.06 -24.88 29.34
C GLU A 125 -14.66 -26.23 29.76
N GLU A 126 -15.36 -26.92 28.85
CA GLU A 126 -16.07 -28.19 29.11
C GLU A 126 -15.54 -29.37 28.29
N ASP A 127 -15.00 -29.15 27.08
CA ASP A 127 -14.55 -30.18 26.14
C ASP A 127 -13.23 -29.80 25.45
N GLU A 128 -12.46 -30.81 25.01
CA GLU A 128 -11.31 -30.65 24.11
C GLU A 128 -11.65 -31.14 22.68
N ILE A 129 -11.26 -30.38 21.66
CA ILE A 129 -11.53 -30.69 20.25
C ILE A 129 -10.21 -30.85 19.49
N ALA A 130 -9.92 -32.07 19.02
CA ALA A 130 -8.82 -32.31 18.09
C ALA A 130 -9.13 -31.73 16.71
N VAL A 131 -8.23 -30.90 16.19
CA VAL A 131 -8.31 -30.30 14.85
C VAL A 131 -7.54 -31.20 13.88
N PRO A 132 -8.16 -31.67 12.78
CA PRO A 132 -7.49 -32.52 11.80
C PRO A 132 -6.37 -31.77 11.06
N THR A 133 -5.51 -32.55 10.41
CA THR A 133 -4.29 -32.06 9.73
C THR A 133 -4.55 -30.83 8.86
N PHE A 134 -3.84 -29.73 9.11
CA PHE A 134 -3.80 -28.66 8.12
C PHE A 134 -3.07 -29.15 6.86
N SER A 135 -3.84 -29.31 5.80
CA SER A 135 -3.38 -29.68 4.46
C SER A 135 -4.20 -28.93 3.42
N ASP A 136 -3.59 -28.61 2.28
CA ASP A 136 -4.23 -27.96 1.14
C ASP A 136 -3.66 -28.59 -0.13
N SER A 137 -4.52 -29.14 -0.97
CA SER A 137 -4.16 -29.83 -2.21
C SER A 137 -3.69 -28.89 -3.33
N HIS A 138 -4.01 -27.60 -3.23
CA HIS A 138 -3.79 -26.61 -4.29
C HIS A 138 -2.76 -25.55 -3.91
N ARG A 139 -2.52 -25.33 -2.61
CA ARG A 139 -1.67 -24.24 -2.12
C ARG A 139 -0.64 -24.73 -1.11
N LYS A 140 0.59 -24.22 -1.23
CA LYS A 140 1.63 -24.42 -0.21
C LYS A 140 1.33 -23.55 1.01
N ILE A 141 0.65 -24.14 1.99
CA ILE A 141 0.42 -23.55 3.31
C ILE A 141 1.72 -23.40 4.10
N LEU A 142 1.69 -22.64 5.20
CA LEU A 142 2.74 -22.60 6.23
C LEU A 142 4.16 -22.24 5.72
N GLN A 143 4.25 -21.51 4.61
CA GLN A 143 5.51 -20.90 4.14
C GLN A 143 5.97 -19.78 5.09
N HIS A 144 7.28 -19.54 5.14
CA HIS A 144 7.93 -18.44 5.88
C HIS A 144 7.23 -17.08 5.67
N GLY A 145 6.90 -16.38 6.77
CA GLY A 145 6.16 -15.11 6.76
C GLY A 145 4.72 -15.18 6.22
N GLY A 146 4.22 -16.37 5.92
CA GLY A 146 2.91 -16.63 5.35
C GLY A 146 1.79 -16.73 6.39
N ILE A 147 0.56 -16.65 5.89
CA ILE A 147 -0.67 -16.75 6.66
C ILE A 147 -1.48 -17.90 6.07
N GLY A 148 -1.67 -18.98 6.83
CA GLY A 148 -2.62 -20.03 6.51
C GLY A 148 -4.00 -19.67 7.10
N ALA A 149 -5.04 -19.74 6.29
CA ALA A 149 -6.41 -19.54 6.74
C ALA A 149 -7.22 -20.81 6.50
N PHE A 150 -7.81 -21.34 7.56
CA PHE A 150 -8.54 -22.60 7.56
C PHE A 150 -9.95 -22.40 8.13
N ILE A 151 -10.92 -23.17 7.66
CA ILE A 151 -12.24 -23.29 8.28
C ILE A 151 -12.35 -24.69 8.89
N MET A 152 -12.64 -24.71 10.20
CA MET A 152 -13.05 -25.89 10.93
C MET A 152 -14.56 -25.79 11.19
N ALA A 153 -15.28 -26.85 10.88
CA ALA A 153 -16.67 -27.03 11.29
C ALA A 153 -16.71 -28.00 12.48
N VAL A 154 -17.64 -27.78 13.41
CA VAL A 154 -17.81 -28.56 14.64
C VAL A 154 -19.28 -28.95 14.75
N ALA A 155 -19.50 -30.25 14.95
CA ALA A 155 -20.80 -30.84 15.27
C ALA A 155 -21.03 -30.85 16.79
N ASN A 156 -22.29 -30.91 17.21
CA ASN A 156 -22.64 -31.11 18.61
C ASN A 156 -22.46 -32.59 18.96
N GLY A 157 -21.26 -32.96 19.43
CA GLY A 157 -20.94 -34.31 19.89
C GLY A 157 -19.44 -34.60 19.85
N GLN A 158 -18.94 -35.22 20.92
CA GLN A 158 -17.52 -35.55 21.13
C GLN A 158 -16.91 -36.36 19.97
N ARG A 159 -15.63 -36.07 19.67
CA ARG A 159 -14.76 -36.91 18.84
C ARG A 159 -13.38 -37.02 19.48
N ASP A 160 -12.82 -38.22 19.41
CA ASP A 160 -11.67 -38.68 20.19
C ASP A 160 -10.32 -38.00 19.86
N ILE A 161 -9.40 -38.12 20.82
CA ILE A 161 -8.14 -37.36 20.91
C ILE A 161 -6.97 -38.10 20.22
N SER A 162 -6.13 -37.35 19.50
CA SER A 162 -4.71 -37.69 19.29
C SER A 162 -3.85 -36.41 19.08
N SER A 163 -2.58 -36.46 19.51
CA SER A 163 -1.82 -35.28 19.98
C SER A 163 -0.93 -34.53 18.94
N TRP A 164 -0.38 -33.36 19.36
CA TRP A 164 0.83 -32.63 18.87
C TRP A 164 0.83 -31.82 17.53
N CYS A 165 1.29 -30.54 17.40
CA CYS A 165 1.29 -29.33 18.28
C CYS A 165 1.66 -28.01 17.50
N LEU A 166 1.83 -26.83 18.15
CA LEU A 166 1.77 -25.48 17.53
C LEU A 166 2.70 -24.34 18.05
N LYS A 167 3.20 -23.48 17.13
CA LYS A 167 3.77 -22.11 17.36
C LYS A 167 2.78 -20.96 17.68
N TYR A 168 1.74 -20.62 16.90
CA TYR A 168 0.61 -19.79 17.36
C TYR A 168 -0.64 -19.83 16.45
N ILE A 169 -1.82 -19.66 17.06
CA ILE A 169 -3.15 -19.62 16.41
C ILE A 169 -3.84 -18.30 16.73
N ILE A 170 -4.60 -17.79 15.78
CA ILE A 170 -5.74 -16.92 16.07
C ILE A 170 -7.00 -17.70 15.69
N ALA A 171 -7.75 -18.14 16.71
CA ALA A 171 -9.05 -18.78 16.52
C ALA A 171 -10.12 -17.69 16.50
N ARG A 172 -10.88 -17.61 15.40
CA ARG A 172 -12.03 -16.72 15.28
C ARG A 172 -13.29 -17.56 15.17
N TYR A 173 -14.20 -17.39 16.11
CA TYR A 173 -15.54 -17.95 15.98
C TYR A 173 -16.34 -17.13 14.96
N LEU A 174 -16.87 -17.76 13.92
CA LEU A 174 -17.48 -17.03 12.79
C LEU A 174 -18.88 -16.49 13.11
N GLN A 175 -19.61 -17.10 14.04
CA GLN A 175 -20.96 -16.66 14.40
C GLN A 175 -20.97 -15.38 15.25
N THR A 176 -20.15 -15.31 16.31
CA THR A 176 -20.06 -14.11 17.18
C THR A 176 -18.95 -13.13 16.79
N MET A 177 -18.12 -13.47 15.79
CA MET A 177 -16.93 -12.71 15.36
C MET A 177 -15.87 -12.49 16.46
N GLN A 178 -15.99 -13.15 17.62
CA GLN A 178 -14.99 -13.11 18.68
C GLN A 178 -13.67 -13.76 18.23
N LYS A 179 -12.55 -13.24 18.73
CA LYS A 179 -11.19 -13.60 18.31
C LYS A 179 -10.35 -13.91 19.54
N SER A 180 -10.02 -15.18 19.71
CA SER A 180 -9.06 -15.66 20.70
C SER A 180 -7.67 -15.68 20.07
N TYR A 181 -6.69 -15.14 20.80
CA TYR A 181 -5.31 -15.02 20.36
C TYR A 181 -4.49 -15.95 21.23
N PHE A 182 -3.78 -16.89 20.62
CA PHE A 182 -2.75 -17.68 21.27
C PHE A 182 -1.42 -17.15 20.76
N ILE A 183 -0.43 -16.96 21.63
CA ILE A 183 0.86 -16.36 21.24
C ILE A 183 1.98 -17.30 21.69
N CYS A 184 2.84 -17.69 20.75
CA CYS A 184 4.15 -18.21 21.06
C CYS A 184 5.14 -17.81 19.94
N GLN A 185 6.39 -17.61 20.34
CA GLN A 185 7.46 -17.03 19.52
C GLN A 185 8.66 -17.98 19.38
N GLN A 186 8.54 -19.22 19.86
CA GLN A 186 9.61 -20.21 19.98
C GLN A 186 9.58 -21.22 18.82
N TRP A 187 10.71 -21.85 18.49
CA TRP A 187 10.77 -22.89 17.48
C TRP A 187 10.11 -24.20 17.94
N PHE A 188 9.71 -25.02 16.96
CA PHE A 188 9.06 -26.33 17.12
C PHE A 188 9.86 -27.31 16.31
N ASP A 189 11.07 -27.52 16.78
CA ASP A 189 12.17 -28.12 16.04
C ASP A 189 13.09 -28.76 17.07
N VAL A 190 13.51 -30.00 16.83
CA VAL A 190 14.41 -30.72 17.74
C VAL A 190 15.81 -30.08 17.75
N GLU A 191 16.17 -29.37 16.69
CA GLU A 191 17.50 -28.78 16.49
C GLU A 191 17.57 -27.28 16.82
N LYS A 192 16.48 -26.63 17.26
CA LYS A 192 16.43 -25.18 17.52
C LYS A 192 15.70 -24.82 18.81
N ASP A 193 16.01 -23.64 19.36
CA ASP A 193 15.60 -23.16 20.68
C ASP A 193 15.85 -24.18 21.79
N ASP A 194 14.80 -24.80 22.32
CA ASP A 194 14.81 -25.74 23.45
C ASP A 194 14.56 -27.20 23.04
N GLY A 195 14.59 -27.48 21.73
CA GLY A 195 14.35 -28.81 21.17
C GLY A 195 12.90 -29.30 21.27
N ARG A 196 11.98 -28.47 21.78
CA ARG A 196 10.60 -28.89 22.05
C ARG A 196 9.71 -28.75 20.83
N ILE A 197 9.15 -29.89 20.43
CA ILE A 197 8.15 -30.00 19.36
C ILE A 197 6.71 -29.88 19.88
N GLU A 198 6.47 -29.90 21.20
CA GLU A 198 5.13 -29.77 21.82
C GLU A 198 5.07 -28.65 22.87
N ARG A 199 3.99 -27.85 22.86
CA ARG A 199 3.67 -26.78 23.82
C ARG A 199 2.16 -26.53 23.96
N ILE A 200 1.71 -26.33 25.19
CA ILE A 200 0.36 -25.80 25.49
C ILE A 200 0.42 -24.27 25.45
N LEU A 201 -0.52 -23.64 24.74
CA LEU A 201 -0.60 -22.17 24.63
C LEU A 201 -1.87 -21.64 25.32
N PRO A 202 -1.77 -20.81 26.36
CA PRO A 202 -2.94 -20.16 26.95
C PRO A 202 -3.47 -19.03 26.06
N ILE A 203 -4.71 -18.61 26.30
CA ILE A 203 -5.29 -17.43 25.66
C ILE A 203 -4.52 -16.18 26.12
N ALA A 204 -4.02 -15.41 25.16
CA ALA A 204 -3.24 -14.21 25.43
C ALA A 204 -4.09 -13.09 26.04
N SER A 205 -3.57 -12.47 27.10
CA SER A 205 -4.20 -11.34 27.76
C SER A 205 -4.23 -10.09 26.86
N LYS A 206 -5.15 -9.15 27.15
CA LYS A 206 -5.28 -7.88 26.42
C LYS A 206 -3.97 -7.09 26.37
N ILE A 207 -3.16 -7.14 27.44
CA ILE A 207 -1.87 -6.45 27.53
C ILE A 207 -0.85 -7.09 26.57
N GLN A 208 -0.62 -8.40 26.69
CA GLN A 208 0.27 -9.18 25.82
C GLN A 208 -0.06 -9.02 24.34
N LYS A 209 -1.35 -8.88 24.00
CA LYS A 209 -1.81 -8.63 22.62
C LYS A 209 -1.33 -7.28 22.05
N HIS A 210 -1.18 -6.25 22.89
CA HIS A 210 -0.68 -4.93 22.47
C HIS A 210 0.85 -4.87 22.45
N GLU A 211 1.53 -5.57 23.36
CA GLU A 211 2.99 -5.66 23.41
C GLU A 211 3.58 -6.55 22.31
N PHE A 212 2.78 -7.44 21.71
CA PHE A 212 3.26 -8.44 20.74
C PHE A 212 3.92 -7.79 19.50
N PRO A 213 5.24 -7.97 19.28
CA PRO A 213 5.95 -7.29 18.19
C PRO A 213 5.42 -7.62 16.80
N TYR A 214 4.78 -8.78 16.60
CA TYR A 214 4.12 -9.12 15.35
C TYR A 214 2.83 -8.31 15.12
N VAL A 215 2.01 -8.06 16.14
CA VAL A 215 0.80 -7.22 16.00
C VAL A 215 1.22 -5.77 15.71
N LEU A 216 2.22 -5.26 16.44
CA LEU A 216 2.76 -3.91 16.22
C LEU A 216 3.41 -3.77 14.83
N SER A 217 4.30 -4.69 14.42
CA SER A 217 4.93 -4.64 13.10
C SER A 217 3.93 -4.86 11.95
N LYS A 218 2.92 -5.72 12.12
CA LYS A 218 1.82 -5.89 11.16
C LYS A 218 0.95 -4.65 11.07
N GLN A 219 0.62 -4.01 12.19
CA GLN A 219 -0.16 -2.78 12.23
C GLN A 219 0.63 -1.60 11.64
N ALA A 220 1.93 -1.51 11.90
CA ALA A 220 2.84 -0.54 11.28
C ALA A 220 2.98 -0.78 9.77
N TYR A 221 3.20 -2.03 9.35
CA TYR A 221 3.24 -2.41 7.93
C TYR A 221 1.93 -2.06 7.22
N HIS A 222 0.78 -2.38 7.81
CA HIS A 222 -0.53 -2.03 7.27
C HIS A 222 -0.71 -0.51 7.22
N SER A 223 -0.37 0.21 8.28
CA SER A 223 -0.48 1.68 8.37
C SER A 223 0.38 2.38 7.31
N ILE A 224 1.65 2.01 7.15
CA ILE A 224 2.56 2.60 6.17
C ILE A 224 2.15 2.22 4.74
N SER A 225 1.73 0.97 4.53
CA SER A 225 1.25 0.46 3.24
C SER A 225 -0.09 1.09 2.81
N GLU A 226 -0.95 1.44 3.76
CA GLU A 226 -2.21 2.13 3.46
C GLU A 226 -2.08 3.65 3.44
N GLY A 227 -1.10 4.21 4.14
CA GLY A 227 -0.83 5.65 4.18
C GLY A 227 -0.24 6.18 2.86
N HIS A 228 0.73 5.47 2.27
CA HIS A 228 1.48 5.98 1.12
C HIS A 228 1.30 5.14 -0.16
N PRO A 229 0.56 5.62 -1.17
CA PRO A 229 0.36 4.91 -2.45
C PRO A 229 1.66 4.54 -3.16
N ARG A 230 2.69 5.40 -3.04
CA ARG A 230 4.03 5.22 -3.64
C ARG A 230 4.77 4.01 -3.03
N PHE A 231 4.75 3.86 -1.70
CA PHE A 231 5.29 2.69 -0.99
C PHE A 231 4.42 1.45 -1.21
N SER A 232 3.12 1.67 -1.45
CA SER A 232 2.09 0.66 -1.68
C SER A 232 2.38 -0.35 -2.80
N ILE A 233 3.15 0.06 -3.81
CA ILE A 233 3.51 -0.77 -4.96
C ILE A 233 4.32 -2.01 -4.52
N PHE A 234 5.26 -1.82 -3.60
CA PHE A 234 6.17 -2.88 -3.12
C PHE A 234 5.59 -3.65 -1.93
N SER A 235 4.88 -2.95 -1.03
CA SER A 235 4.48 -3.49 0.28
C SER A 235 2.97 -3.69 0.45
N HIS A 236 2.25 -4.08 -0.60
CA HIS A 236 0.80 -4.31 -0.53
C HIS A 236 0.44 -5.55 0.34
N PRO A 237 -0.46 -5.42 1.35
CA PRO A 237 -1.03 -6.56 2.06
C PRO A 237 -2.10 -7.22 1.17
N PRO A 238 -2.09 -8.57 1.05
CA PRO A 238 -2.97 -9.26 0.10
C PRO A 238 -4.47 -9.15 0.44
N SER A 239 -4.83 -8.72 1.66
CA SER A 239 -6.23 -8.52 2.07
C SER A 239 -6.87 -7.23 1.53
N ASN A 240 -6.13 -6.33 0.88
CA ASN A 240 -6.63 -5.01 0.49
C ASN A 240 -7.12 -5.00 -0.97
N LYS A 241 -8.34 -4.50 -1.20
CA LYS A 241 -8.99 -4.44 -2.53
C LYS A 241 -8.28 -3.53 -3.55
N PHE A 242 -7.44 -2.61 -3.09
CA PHE A 242 -6.72 -1.65 -3.94
C PHE A 242 -5.40 -2.25 -4.42
N THR A 243 -5.41 -2.85 -5.61
CA THR A 243 -4.33 -3.63 -6.24
C THR A 243 -3.02 -2.85 -6.43
N ARG A 244 -1.87 -3.55 -6.58
CA ARG A 244 -0.59 -2.89 -6.90
C ARG A 244 -0.67 -2.17 -8.24
N VAL A 245 -1.34 -2.75 -9.24
CA VAL A 245 -1.52 -2.13 -10.57
C VAL A 245 -2.23 -0.76 -10.47
N GLN A 246 -3.36 -0.67 -9.76
CA GLN A 246 -4.07 0.60 -9.60
C GLN A 246 -3.20 1.66 -8.87
N ARG A 247 -2.38 1.24 -7.90
CA ARG A 247 -1.38 2.11 -7.23
C ARG A 247 -0.32 2.61 -8.21
N CYS A 248 0.20 1.74 -9.09
CA CYS A 248 1.15 2.11 -10.14
C CYS A 248 0.54 3.12 -11.12
N THR A 249 -0.66 2.88 -11.62
CA THR A 249 -1.36 3.80 -12.54
C THR A 249 -1.63 5.14 -11.88
N CYS A 250 -2.07 5.16 -10.62
CA CYS A 250 -2.24 6.40 -9.86
C CYS A 250 -0.91 7.16 -9.73
N CYS A 251 0.18 6.50 -9.34
CA CYS A 251 1.50 7.13 -9.24
C CYS A 251 2.01 7.66 -10.59
N PHE A 252 1.76 6.93 -11.69
CA PHE A 252 2.11 7.34 -13.04
C PHE A 252 1.38 8.62 -13.47
N VAL A 253 0.06 8.67 -13.32
CA VAL A 253 -0.76 9.85 -13.62
C VAL A 253 -0.25 11.07 -12.85
N LEU A 254 0.08 10.92 -11.57
CA LEU A 254 0.61 12.03 -10.76
C LEU A 254 1.97 12.54 -11.21
N ARG A 255 2.86 11.64 -11.66
CA ARG A 255 4.15 12.06 -12.23
C ARG A 255 3.95 12.77 -13.57
N PHE A 256 2.99 12.34 -14.40
CA PHE A 256 2.61 13.04 -15.62
C PHE A 256 1.99 14.42 -15.35
N THR A 257 1.07 14.55 -14.40
CA THR A 257 0.52 15.84 -13.98
C THR A 257 1.62 16.77 -13.47
N ALA A 258 2.51 16.28 -12.61
CA ALA A 258 3.63 17.07 -12.11
C ALA A 258 4.58 17.53 -13.23
N ILE A 259 4.90 16.68 -14.21
CA ILE A 259 5.72 17.06 -15.37
C ILE A 259 5.00 18.14 -16.19
N LEU A 260 3.71 17.96 -16.49
CA LEU A 260 2.92 18.93 -17.23
C LEU A 260 2.87 20.28 -16.50
N SER A 261 2.64 20.30 -15.19
CA SER A 261 2.68 21.53 -14.40
C SER A 261 4.07 22.17 -14.39
N ASN A 262 5.16 21.41 -14.29
CA ASN A 262 6.52 21.97 -14.41
C ASN A 262 6.77 22.61 -15.78
N VAL A 263 6.22 22.05 -16.87
CA VAL A 263 6.29 22.65 -18.21
C VAL A 263 5.53 23.99 -18.27
N LEU A 264 4.38 24.11 -17.60
CA LEU A 264 3.63 25.39 -17.52
C LEU A 264 4.41 26.50 -16.80
N TYR A 265 5.32 26.14 -15.89
CA TYR A 265 6.16 27.08 -15.14
C TYR A 265 7.57 27.28 -15.75
N TYR A 266 7.89 26.60 -16.86
CA TYR A 266 9.24 26.57 -17.41
C TYR A 266 9.79 27.95 -17.78
N ASP A 267 9.00 28.76 -18.50
CA ASP A 267 9.40 30.08 -19.01
C ASP A 267 9.65 31.11 -17.90
N GLN A 268 9.11 30.87 -16.70
CA GLN A 268 9.33 31.72 -15.51
C GLN A 268 10.65 31.42 -14.80
N THR A 269 11.38 30.38 -15.23
CA THR A 269 12.69 29.99 -14.70
C THR A 269 13.87 30.52 -15.52
N ASN A 270 13.62 31.33 -16.57
CA ASN A 270 14.65 31.90 -17.45
C ASN A 270 15.71 32.77 -16.72
N GLY A 271 15.49 33.11 -15.45
CA GLY A 271 16.51 33.64 -14.55
C GLY A 271 17.35 32.54 -13.88
N SER A 272 18.54 32.30 -14.42
CA SER A 272 19.62 31.39 -13.97
C SER A 272 19.56 29.92 -14.44
N LEU A 273 20.45 29.60 -15.39
CA LEU A 273 20.75 28.25 -15.86
C LEU A 273 22.27 28.12 -16.04
N SER A 274 22.95 27.55 -15.06
CA SER A 274 24.34 27.06 -15.18
C SER A 274 24.43 25.65 -14.61
N PHE A 275 24.63 24.67 -15.49
CA PHE A 275 24.73 23.26 -15.12
C PHE A 275 26.14 22.96 -14.57
N GLY A 276 26.34 23.20 -13.27
CA GLY A 276 27.58 22.91 -12.56
C GLY A 276 27.41 23.12 -11.05
N LEU A 277 27.18 22.03 -10.30
CA LEU A 277 26.95 21.98 -8.84
C LEU A 277 26.06 23.10 -8.25
N SER A 278 24.79 23.09 -8.66
CA SER A 278 23.64 23.33 -7.78
C SER A 278 23.49 24.71 -7.10
N TYR A 279 23.16 25.74 -7.88
CA TYR A 279 22.38 26.89 -7.38
C TYR A 279 20.90 26.68 -7.71
N ILE A 280 20.15 26.10 -6.77
CA ILE A 280 18.68 25.99 -6.87
C ILE A 280 18.09 27.33 -6.43
N SER A 281 17.36 28.01 -7.31
CA SER A 281 16.70 29.28 -6.96
C SER A 281 15.56 29.03 -5.97
N SER A 282 15.39 29.95 -4.99
CA SER A 282 14.25 29.92 -4.06
C SER A 282 12.90 29.88 -4.79
N GLN A 283 12.81 30.52 -5.97
CA GLN A 283 11.63 30.45 -6.84
C GLN A 283 11.38 29.04 -7.40
N GLN A 284 12.43 28.29 -7.77
CA GLN A 284 12.29 26.90 -8.24
C GLN A 284 11.81 25.97 -7.12
N ILE A 285 12.25 26.19 -5.87
CA ILE A 285 11.76 25.45 -4.70
C ILE A 285 10.28 25.77 -4.45
N SER A 286 9.90 27.05 -4.53
CA SER A 286 8.50 27.49 -4.38
C SER A 286 7.59 26.88 -5.46
N ILE A 287 7.97 26.96 -6.74
CA ILE A 287 7.25 26.35 -7.86
C ILE A 287 7.11 24.83 -7.66
N GLY A 288 8.20 24.13 -7.34
CA GLY A 288 8.16 22.68 -7.09
C GLY A 288 7.21 22.30 -5.95
N THR A 289 7.18 23.09 -4.88
CA THR A 289 6.27 22.90 -3.74
C THR A 289 4.80 23.13 -4.15
N ILE A 290 4.52 24.19 -4.91
CA ILE A 290 3.17 24.49 -5.44
C ILE A 290 2.70 23.36 -6.36
N VAL A 291 3.57 22.85 -7.24
CA VAL A 291 3.26 21.75 -8.17
C VAL A 291 2.98 20.43 -7.42
N GLU A 292 3.72 20.10 -6.36
CA GLU A 292 3.43 18.89 -5.57
C GLU A 292 2.13 19.02 -4.76
N ILE A 293 1.84 20.19 -4.16
CA ILE A 293 0.56 20.46 -3.47
C ILE A 293 -0.62 20.36 -4.44
N LEU A 294 -0.53 21.00 -5.61
CA LEU A 294 -1.57 20.98 -6.64
C LEU A 294 -1.80 19.55 -7.17
N SER A 295 -0.74 18.76 -7.33
CA SER A 295 -0.83 17.35 -7.74
C SER A 295 -1.38 16.44 -6.63
N PHE A 296 -1.18 16.80 -5.35
CA PHE A 296 -1.60 15.99 -4.21
C PHE A 296 -3.12 15.93 -4.06
N VAL A 297 -3.85 17.03 -4.28
CA VAL A 297 -5.31 17.05 -4.10
C VAL A 297 -6.02 16.05 -5.03
N PRO A 298 -5.80 16.05 -6.37
CA PRO A 298 -6.30 15.00 -7.26
C PRO A 298 -5.85 13.59 -6.86
N SER A 299 -4.61 13.42 -6.38
CA SER A 299 -4.10 12.11 -5.93
C SER A 299 -4.98 11.48 -4.85
N SER A 300 -5.37 12.28 -3.86
CA SER A 300 -6.15 11.83 -2.73
C SER A 300 -7.56 11.42 -3.14
N LEU A 301 -8.14 12.14 -4.11
CA LEU A 301 -9.45 11.84 -4.69
C LEU A 301 -9.41 10.56 -5.54
N PHE A 302 -8.42 10.39 -6.41
CA PHE A 302 -8.24 9.17 -7.19
C PHE A 302 -8.04 7.93 -6.30
N VAL A 303 -7.24 8.03 -5.24
CA VAL A 303 -7.06 6.93 -4.28
C VAL A 303 -8.36 6.63 -3.53
N ARG A 304 -9.13 7.64 -3.11
CA ARG A 304 -10.46 7.45 -2.48
C ARG A 304 -11.46 6.81 -3.45
N PHE A 305 -11.44 7.16 -4.73
CA PHE A 305 -12.27 6.60 -5.78
C PHE A 305 -11.96 5.11 -6.00
N PHE A 306 -10.70 4.75 -6.25
CA PHE A 306 -10.31 3.34 -6.42
C PHE A 306 -10.51 2.48 -5.16
N ARG A 307 -10.43 3.06 -3.94
CA ARG A 307 -10.79 2.34 -2.70
C ARG A 307 -12.29 2.03 -2.56
N ARG A 308 -13.16 2.80 -3.22
CA ARG A 308 -14.62 2.59 -3.20
C ARG A 308 -15.11 1.59 -4.25
N ILE A 309 -14.37 1.45 -5.35
CA ILE A 309 -14.69 0.48 -6.40
C ILE A 309 -14.26 -0.92 -5.93
N LEU A 310 -15.21 -1.86 -5.92
CA LEU A 310 -14.87 -3.28 -5.79
C LEU A 310 -14.05 -3.70 -7.03
N PRO A 311 -12.89 -4.35 -6.89
CA PRO A 311 -12.31 -5.08 -8.00
C PRO A 311 -13.31 -6.15 -8.46
N ARG A 312 -13.51 -6.25 -9.78
CA ARG A 312 -14.12 -7.42 -10.43
C ARG A 312 -13.06 -8.49 -10.63
#